data_AF-A0AAD9P2V4-F1
#
_entry.id   AF-A0AAD9P2V4-F1
#
_cell.length_a   1.000
_cell.length_b   1.000
_cell.length_c   1.000
_cell.angle_alpha   90.00
_cell.angle_beta   90.00
_cell.angle_gamma   90.00
#
_symmetry.space_group_name_H-M   'P 1'
#
loop_
_entity.id
_entity.type
_entity.pdbx_description
1 polymer ?
#
loop_
_entity_poly.entity_id
_entity_poly.type
_entity_poly.pdbx_seq_one_letter_code
_entity_poly.pdbx_strand_id
1 'polypeptide(L)'
;MSKVSAYFQPAAYSARSLPVWNDWKIALSSKIRLIRSLVMSIFLYVCESWTLTADSERRIQTMEMRCLRKLLGITYRGHISNDEVRNRTRQAIGPHEDLLTTVKNAD
;
A
#
# COMPACT_ATOMS: atom_id res chain seq x y z
N MET A 1 -20.03 -15.70 12.81
CA MET A 1 -19.18 -14.52 12.55
C MET A 1 -17.96 -14.52 13.48
N SER A 2 -17.02 -15.45 13.29
CA SER A 2 -15.92 -15.61 14.26
C SER A 2 -14.68 -16.34 13.71
N LYS A 3 -14.34 -16.20 12.41
CA LYS A 3 -13.12 -16.81 11.85
C LYS A 3 -12.34 -15.98 10.82
N VAL A 4 -12.80 -14.78 10.45
CA VAL A 4 -12.09 -13.95 9.43
C VAL A 4 -11.10 -12.97 10.08
N SER A 5 -11.24 -12.67 11.37
CA SER A 5 -10.31 -11.79 12.11
C SER A 5 -8.96 -12.43 12.42
N ALA A 6 -8.78 -13.73 12.17
CA ALA A 6 -7.55 -14.49 12.45
C ALA A 6 -6.53 -14.48 11.28
N TYR A 7 -6.89 -13.92 10.11
CA TYR A 7 -5.97 -13.82 8.97
C TYR A 7 -5.01 -12.63 9.05
N PHE A 8 -5.09 -11.83 10.12
CA PHE A 8 -4.18 -10.71 10.35
C PHE A 8 -3.34 -10.95 11.61
N GLN A 9 -2.71 -12.12 11.73
CA GLN A 9 -1.66 -12.36 12.72
C GLN A 9 -0.37 -11.68 12.24
N PRO A 10 0.13 -10.60 12.87
CA PRO A 10 1.27 -9.85 12.33
C PRO A 10 2.63 -10.40 12.76
N ALA A 11 2.69 -11.40 13.66
CA ALA A 11 3.93 -11.76 14.35
C ALA A 11 4.86 -12.71 13.58
N ALA A 12 4.34 -13.61 12.73
CA ALA A 12 5.15 -14.59 12.00
C ALA A 12 5.47 -14.16 10.56
N TYR A 13 4.62 -13.34 9.93
CA TYR A 13 4.85 -12.85 8.56
C TYR A 13 5.71 -11.57 8.51
N SER A 14 5.90 -10.89 9.65
CA SER A 14 6.69 -9.65 9.71
C SER A 14 8.20 -9.85 9.63
N ALA A 15 8.70 -11.07 9.87
CA ALA A 15 10.13 -11.34 9.96
C ALA A 15 10.81 -11.63 8.61
N ARG A 16 10.03 -11.82 7.53
CA ARG A 16 10.57 -12.04 6.18
C ARG A 16 10.11 -10.93 5.24
N SER A 17 10.58 -9.71 5.49
CA SER A 17 10.68 -8.75 4.38
C SER A 17 11.55 -9.41 3.31
N LEU A 18 10.98 -9.71 2.14
CA LEU A 18 11.77 -10.22 1.01
C LEU A 18 13.01 -9.32 0.86
N PRO A 19 14.23 -9.88 0.65
CA PRO A 19 15.47 -9.11 0.59
C PRO A 19 15.36 -7.93 -0.40
N VAL A 20 14.58 -8.13 -1.47
CA VAL A 20 14.19 -7.12 -2.47
C VAL A 20 13.70 -5.78 -1.87
N TRP A 21 13.01 -5.79 -0.73
CA TRP A 21 12.49 -4.56 -0.12
C TRP A 21 13.58 -3.81 0.65
N ASN A 22 14.54 -4.52 1.22
CA ASN A 22 15.66 -3.95 1.98
C ASN A 22 16.89 -3.65 1.11
N ASP A 23 16.92 -4.15 -0.13
CA ASP A 23 18.01 -3.92 -1.06
C ASP A 23 18.01 -2.47 -1.57
N TRP A 24 19.03 -1.71 -1.22
CA TRP A 24 19.25 -0.34 -1.71
C TRP A 24 19.60 -0.28 -3.21
N LYS A 25 20.06 -1.40 -3.78
CA LYS A 25 20.42 -1.52 -5.21
C LYS A 25 19.22 -1.36 -6.13
N ILE A 26 18.01 -1.63 -5.64
CA ILE A 26 16.77 -1.52 -6.41
C ILE A 26 16.23 -0.11 -6.22
N ALA A 27 16.13 0.63 -7.32
CA ALA A 27 15.60 1.98 -7.32
C ALA A 27 14.23 2.05 -6.65
N LEU A 28 14.04 3.08 -5.82
CA LEU A 28 12.79 3.37 -5.10
C LEU A 28 11.58 3.40 -6.05
N SER A 29 11.79 3.94 -7.26
CA SER A 29 10.79 4.00 -8.35
C SER A 29 10.30 2.62 -8.79
N SER A 30 11.20 1.65 -8.96
CA SER A 30 10.84 0.27 -9.34
C SER A 30 10.03 -0.42 -8.24
N LYS A 31 10.39 -0.22 -6.97
CA LYS A 31 9.65 -0.77 -5.83
C LYS A 31 8.23 -0.21 -5.74
N ILE A 32 8.02 1.08 -6.03
CA ILE A 32 6.68 1.69 -6.04
C ILE A 32 5.86 1.18 -7.20
N ARG A 33 6.44 1.06 -8.39
CA ARG A 33 5.76 0.46 -9.54
C ARG A 33 5.26 -0.96 -9.23
N LEU A 34 6.07 -1.76 -8.52
CA LEU A 34 5.67 -3.09 -8.05
C LEU A 34 4.53 -3.02 -7.03
N ILE A 35 4.64 -2.16 -6.00
CA ILE A 35 3.55 -1.96 -5.03
C ILE A 35 2.26 -1.59 -5.75
N ARG A 36 2.32 -0.66 -6.70
CA ARG A 36 1.16 -0.23 -7.49
C ARG A 36 0.54 -1.39 -8.26
N SER A 37 1.36 -2.19 -8.95
CA SER A 37 0.89 -3.38 -9.67
C SER A 37 0.24 -4.40 -8.74
N LEU A 38 0.79 -4.60 -7.55
CA LEU A 38 0.22 -5.51 -6.54
C LEU A 38 -1.10 -4.98 -6.00
N VAL A 39 -1.18 -3.70 -5.65
CA VAL A 39 -2.43 -3.11 -5.14
C VAL A 39 -3.51 -3.07 -6.23
N MET A 40 -3.15 -2.79 -7.49
CA MET A 40 -4.06 -2.90 -8.63
C MET A 40 -4.56 -4.33 -8.83
N SER A 41 -3.67 -5.33 -8.74
CA SER A 41 -4.06 -6.74 -8.85
C SER A 41 -5.01 -7.16 -7.73
N ILE A 42 -4.74 -6.74 -6.48
CA ILE A 42 -5.62 -6.98 -5.35
C ILE A 42 -6.97 -6.28 -5.56
N PHE A 43 -6.95 -5.04 -6.05
CA PHE A 43 -8.15 -4.26 -6.32
C PHE A 43 -9.05 -4.92 -7.37
N LEU A 44 -8.49 -5.30 -8.51
CA LEU A 44 -9.21 -5.98 -9.58
C LEU A 44 -9.88 -7.27 -9.08
N TYR A 45 -9.13 -8.08 -8.33
CA TYR A 45 -9.67 -9.30 -7.72
C TYR A 45 -10.82 -9.03 -6.74
N VAL A 46 -10.72 -7.96 -5.95
CA VAL A 46 -11.78 -7.57 -5.00
C VAL A 46 -13.03 -7.07 -5.75
N CYS A 47 -12.88 -6.33 -6.84
CA CYS A 47 -14.00 -5.88 -7.67
C CYS A 47 -14.72 -7.04 -8.36
N GLU A 48 -13.99 -8.06 -8.80
CA GLU A 48 -14.56 -9.27 -9.39
C GLU A 48 -15.35 -10.09 -8.37
N SER A 49 -14.92 -10.08 -7.09
CA SER A 49 -15.46 -10.95 -6.05
C SER A 49 -16.46 -10.27 -5.10
N TRP A 50 -16.50 -8.93 -5.03
CA TRP A 50 -17.31 -8.18 -4.06
C TRP A 50 -17.82 -6.85 -4.65
N THR A 51 -18.98 -6.39 -4.19
CA THR A 51 -19.42 -5.01 -4.42
C THR A 51 -18.49 -4.02 -3.69
N LEU A 52 -17.99 -3.01 -4.41
CA LEU A 52 -17.17 -1.95 -3.85
C LEU A 52 -17.94 -1.22 -2.74
N THR A 53 -17.57 -1.50 -1.49
CA THR A 53 -18.12 -0.84 -0.30
C THR A 53 -17.09 0.12 0.29
N ALA A 54 -17.56 1.13 1.02
CA ALA A 54 -16.69 2.11 1.68
C ALA A 54 -15.66 1.48 2.64
N ASP A 55 -15.91 0.26 3.15
CA ASP A 55 -14.93 -0.48 3.96
C ASP A 55 -13.75 -0.99 3.11
N SER A 56 -14.04 -1.52 1.91
CA SER A 56 -13.01 -1.96 0.95
C SER A 56 -12.12 -0.80 0.54
N GLU A 57 -12.71 0.36 0.25
CA GLU A 57 -11.98 1.59 -0.10
C GLU A 57 -10.99 2.00 1.02
N ARG A 58 -11.45 2.01 2.28
CA ARG A 58 -10.59 2.33 3.44
C ARG A 58 -9.47 1.33 3.65
N ARG A 59 -9.74 0.04 3.45
CA ARG A 59 -8.72 -1.02 3.56
C ARG A 59 -7.62 -0.86 2.51
N ILE A 60 -8.00 -0.51 1.29
CA ILE A 60 -7.04 -0.26 0.20
C ILE A 60 -6.14 0.92 0.54
N GLN A 61 -6.71 2.06 0.95
CA GLN A 61 -5.94 3.22 1.38
C GLN A 61 -4.98 2.88 2.53
N THR A 62 -5.45 2.10 3.51
CA THR A 62 -4.63 1.69 4.66
C THR A 62 -3.46 0.81 4.22
N MET A 63 -3.69 -0.12 3.28
CA MET A 63 -2.65 -0.98 2.73
C MET A 63 -1.61 -0.17 1.93
N GLU A 64 -2.06 0.71 1.05
CA GLU A 64 -1.22 1.60 0.26
C GLU A 64 -0.30 2.44 1.17
N MET A 65 -0.87 3.10 2.18
CA MET A 65 -0.12 3.90 3.15
C MET A 65 0.87 3.07 3.98
N ARG A 66 0.53 1.82 4.30
CA ARG A 66 1.43 0.90 5.02
C ARG A 66 2.64 0.52 4.17
N CYS A 67 2.42 0.27 2.87
CA CYS A 67 3.50 -0.04 1.94
C CYS A 67 4.41 1.17 1.69
N LEU A 68 3.86 2.36 1.50
CA LEU A 68 4.65 3.59 1.32
C LEU A 68 5.51 3.91 2.54
N ARG A 69 4.97 3.78 3.76
CA ARG A 69 5.75 4.00 4.99
C ARG A 69 6.91 3.02 5.11
N LYS A 70 6.69 1.74 4.81
CA LYS A 70 7.76 0.72 4.81
C LYS A 70 8.83 1.04 3.78
N LEU A 71 8.43 1.49 2.59
CA LEU A 71 9.35 1.84 1.53
C LEU A 71 10.23 3.05 1.89
N LEU A 72 9.64 4.07 2.49
CA LEU A 72 10.34 5.27 2.96
C LEU A 72 11.11 5.05 4.27
N GLY A 73 11.04 3.86 4.88
CA GLY A 73 11.64 3.58 6.17
C GLY A 73 11.00 4.35 7.34
N ILE A 74 9.81 4.92 7.15
CA ILE A 74 9.14 5.73 8.16
C ILE A 74 8.58 4.81 9.24
N THR A 75 9.11 4.96 10.45
CA THR A 75 8.60 4.27 11.63
C THR A 75 7.28 4.88 12.07
N TYR A 76 6.33 4.06 12.52
CA TYR A 76 5.01 4.51 13.01
C TYR A 76 5.10 5.56 14.13
N ARG A 77 6.20 5.56 14.89
CA ARG A 77 6.47 6.50 16.00
C ARG A 77 6.60 7.96 15.58
N GLY A 78 6.86 8.26 14.32
CA GLY A 78 7.12 9.63 13.86
C GLY A 78 5.88 10.53 13.76
N HIS A 79 4.67 10.04 14.09
CA HIS A 79 3.40 10.78 13.94
C HIS A 79 3.27 11.54 12.60
N ILE A 80 3.83 10.96 11.53
CA ILE A 80 3.83 11.58 10.21
C ILE A 80 2.44 11.40 9.58
N SER A 81 1.83 12.52 9.19
CA SER A 81 0.54 12.55 8.52
C SER A 81 0.56 11.78 7.20
N ASN A 82 -0.59 11.25 6.78
CA ASN A 82 -0.68 10.53 5.51
C ASN A 82 -0.33 11.44 4.32
N ASP A 83 -0.71 12.73 4.37
CA ASP A 83 -0.37 13.72 3.35
C ASP A 83 1.14 13.95 3.22
N GLU A 84 1.84 14.00 4.34
CA GLU A 84 3.30 14.18 4.35
C GLU A 84 4.02 12.95 3.76
N VAL A 85 3.53 11.74 4.04
CA VAL A 85 4.02 10.50 3.41
C VAL A 85 3.82 10.54 1.89
N ARG A 86 2.66 11.02 1.43
CA ARG A 86 2.38 11.19 -0.01
C ARG A 86 3.28 12.25 -0.65
N ASN A 87 3.49 13.37 0.02
CA ASN A 87 4.39 14.44 -0.45
C ASN A 87 5.83 13.93 -0.62
N ARG A 88 6.36 13.19 0.36
CA ARG A 88 7.72 12.61 0.25
C ARG A 88 7.83 11.61 -0.88
N THR A 89 6.78 10.83 -1.11
CA THR A 89 6.71 9.89 -2.24
C THR A 89 6.70 10.63 -3.57
N ARG A 90 5.90 11.71 -3.69
CA ARG A 90 5.86 12.58 -4.86
C ARG A 90 7.20 13.26 -5.14
N GLN A 91 7.88 13.76 -4.12
CA GLN A 91 9.18 14.42 -4.27
C GLN A 91 10.28 13.45 -4.73
N ALA A 92 10.25 12.20 -4.28
CA ALA A 92 11.30 11.24 -4.58
C ALA A 92 11.15 10.55 -5.97
N ILE A 93 9.97 10.61 -6.61
CA ILE A 93 9.69 9.87 -7.87
C ILE A 93 9.01 10.74 -8.95
N GLY A 94 8.34 11.83 -8.58
CA GLY A 94 7.47 12.61 -9.47
C GLY A 94 5.98 12.47 -9.13
N PRO A 95 5.07 13.16 -9.85
CA PRO A 95 3.64 13.09 -9.59
C PRO A 95 3.14 11.66 -9.81
N HIS A 96 2.67 11.04 -8.74
CA HIS A 96 2.03 9.73 -8.76
C HIS A 96 0.58 9.92 -8.33
N GLU A 97 -0.36 9.49 -9.17
CA GLU A 97 -1.79 9.52 -8.84
C GLU A 97 -2.10 8.48 -7.76
N ASP A 98 -2.88 8.89 -6.76
CA ASP A 98 -3.31 7.97 -5.71
C ASP A 98 -4.21 6.89 -6.33
N LEU A 99 -4.09 5.64 -5.89
CA LEU A 99 -4.86 4.55 -6.48
C LEU A 99 -6.37 4.80 -6.42
N LEU A 100 -6.81 5.41 -5.32
CA LEU A 100 -8.19 5.80 -5.12
C LEU A 100 -8.71 6.76 -6.19
N THR A 101 -7.90 7.74 -6.61
CA THR A 101 -8.30 8.72 -7.61
C THR A 101 -8.35 8.06 -8.97
N THR A 102 -7.43 7.14 -9.27
CA THR A 102 -7.48 6.38 -10.53
C THR A 102 -8.73 5.50 -10.65
N VAL A 103 -9.18 4.90 -9.55
CA VAL A 103 -10.39 4.07 -9.52
C VAL A 103 -11.64 4.93 -9.70
N LYS A 104 -11.75 6.06 -8.99
CA LYS A 104 -12.90 6.97 -9.09
C LYS A 104 -13.03 7.65 -10.45
N ASN A 105 -11.94 7.72 -11.21
CA ASN A 105 -11.92 8.25 -12.57
C ASN A 105 -12.15 7.16 -13.64
N ALA A 106 -12.15 5.88 -13.24
CA ALA A 106 -12.33 4.74 -14.15
C ALA A 106 -13.78 4.23 -14.18
N ASP A 107 -14.60 4.60 -13.19
CA ASP A 107 -16.06 4.48 -13.19
C ASP A 107 -16.70 5.71 -13.86
#